data_AF-A0A6B2EDX3-F1
#
_entry.id   AF-A0A6B2EDX3-F1
#
_cell.length_a   1.000
_cell.length_b   1.000
_cell.length_c   1.000
_cell.angle_alpha   90.00
_cell.angle_beta   90.00
_cell.angle_gamma   90.00
#
_symmetry.space_group_name_H-M   'P 1'
#
loop_
_entity.id
_entity.type
_entity.pdbx_description
1 polymer ?
#
loop_
_entity_poly.entity_id
_entity_poly.type
_entity_poly.pdbx_seq_one_letter_code
_entity_poly.pdbx_strand_id
1 'polypeptide(L)'
;NNETHKDPLFPTDLFTMEQRRNGAVIFHIIGVIYMFVALAIVCDEFFVPSLDVIIEKLGIADDVAGATFMAAGGSAPELFTSVIGVFVSFDDVGIGTIVGSAVFNILFVIGMCALFSKTILTLTWWPLFRDCTFYSTSLLILICFFRDNLIEWWEALILFLIYAAYVSFMKWNQQVERCVKKFIYKNKVTRVRSTDQLMPA
;
A
#
# COMPACT_ATOMS: atom_id res chain seq x y z
N ASN A 1 15.43 -22.20 33.22
CA ASN A 1 15.60 -20.85 32.64
C ASN A 1 14.23 -20.37 32.24
N ASN A 2 13.73 -19.38 32.97
CA ASN A 2 12.37 -18.88 32.85
C ASN A 2 12.21 -18.08 31.55
N GLU A 3 11.55 -18.65 30.56
CA GLU A 3 10.98 -17.87 29.47
C GLU A 3 9.78 -17.11 30.04
N THR A 4 9.96 -15.83 30.33
CA THR A 4 8.89 -14.89 30.68
C THR A 4 7.97 -14.74 29.48
N HIS A 5 6.96 -15.60 29.38
CA HIS A 5 5.84 -15.45 28.46
C HIS A 5 5.11 -14.15 28.85
N LYS A 6 5.26 -13.09 28.05
CA LYS A 6 4.56 -11.83 28.31
C LYS A 6 3.10 -12.03 27.95
N ASP A 7 2.22 -11.98 28.94
CA ASP A 7 0.79 -12.06 28.69
C ASP A 7 0.35 -10.83 27.88
N PRO A 8 -0.50 -11.01 26.84
CA PRO A 8 -1.03 -9.91 26.07
C PRO A 8 -1.68 -8.85 26.96
N LEU A 9 -1.37 -7.58 26.73
CA LEU A 9 -1.87 -6.46 27.54
C LEU A 9 -3.31 -6.05 27.17
N PHE A 10 -4.18 -7.03 26.91
CA PHE A 10 -5.58 -6.76 26.58
C PHE A 10 -6.42 -6.54 27.85
N PRO A 11 -7.41 -5.62 27.82
CA PRO A 11 -8.34 -5.47 28.92
C PRO A 11 -9.11 -6.78 29.17
N THR A 12 -9.45 -7.04 30.44
CA THR A 12 -10.22 -8.24 30.81
C THR A 12 -11.55 -8.29 30.07
N ASP A 13 -11.83 -9.42 29.42
CA ASP A 13 -13.09 -9.67 28.70
C ASP A 13 -14.30 -9.37 29.61
N LEU A 14 -15.29 -8.63 29.10
CA LEU A 14 -16.52 -8.31 29.84
C LEU A 14 -17.39 -9.54 30.13
N PHE A 15 -17.21 -10.62 29.37
CA PHE A 15 -18.03 -11.83 29.45
C PHE A 15 -17.20 -13.06 29.85
N THR A 16 -17.72 -13.82 30.82
CA THR A 16 -17.11 -15.09 31.25
C THR A 16 -17.29 -16.19 30.20
N MET A 17 -16.44 -17.23 30.25
CA MET A 17 -16.47 -18.33 29.27
C MET A 17 -17.80 -19.10 29.25
N GLU A 18 -18.49 -19.22 30.39
CA GLU A 18 -19.84 -19.81 30.44
C GLU A 18 -20.88 -18.92 29.75
N GLN A 19 -20.81 -17.60 29.89
CA GLN A 19 -21.71 -16.66 29.21
C GLN A 19 -21.49 -16.67 27.69
N ARG A 20 -20.23 -16.78 27.24
CA ARG A 20 -19.90 -16.97 25.81
C ARG A 20 -20.54 -18.24 25.25
N ARG A 21 -20.42 -19.37 25.97
CA ARG A 21 -20.99 -20.66 25.54
C ARG A 21 -22.53 -20.66 25.54
N ASN A 22 -23.15 -19.82 26.37
CA ASN A 22 -24.61 -19.62 26.43
C ASN A 22 -25.14 -18.55 25.45
N GLY A 23 -24.31 -18.04 24.53
CA GLY A 23 -24.75 -17.15 23.44
C GLY A 23 -24.20 -15.72 23.48
N ALA A 24 -23.44 -15.32 24.49
CA ALA A 24 -22.86 -13.96 24.57
C ALA A 24 -21.83 -13.67 23.45
N VAL A 25 -21.40 -14.67 22.67
CA VAL A 25 -20.59 -14.50 21.46
C VAL A 25 -21.29 -13.58 20.44
N ILE A 26 -22.62 -13.56 20.40
CA ILE A 26 -23.40 -12.71 19.49
C ILE A 26 -23.08 -11.21 19.72
N PHE A 27 -22.89 -10.78 20.96
CA PHE A 27 -22.53 -9.38 21.26
C PHE A 27 -21.13 -9.02 20.74
N HIS A 28 -20.18 -9.95 20.80
CA HIS A 28 -18.85 -9.73 20.20
C HIS A 28 -18.94 -9.64 18.68
N ILE A 29 -19.74 -10.50 18.03
CA ILE A 29 -19.94 -10.45 16.58
C ILE A 29 -20.55 -9.11 16.17
N ILE A 30 -21.59 -8.65 16.88
CA ILE A 30 -22.21 -7.34 16.63
C ILE A 30 -21.18 -6.21 16.83
N GLY A 31 -20.39 -6.28 17.90
CA GLY A 31 -19.33 -5.29 18.15
C GLY A 31 -18.28 -5.23 17.05
N VAL A 32 -17.81 -6.38 16.55
CA VAL A 32 -16.86 -6.45 15.43
C VAL A 32 -17.46 -5.89 14.14
N ILE A 33 -18.69 -6.26 13.80
CA ILE A 33 -19.39 -5.73 12.62
C ILE A 33 -19.56 -4.21 12.73
N TYR A 34 -19.99 -3.72 13.89
CA TYR A 34 -20.14 -2.29 14.14
C TYR A 34 -18.81 -1.54 13.96
N MET A 35 -17.72 -2.04 14.55
CA MET A 35 -16.40 -1.41 14.42
C MET A 35 -15.89 -1.45 12.97
N PHE A 36 -16.11 -2.55 12.26
CA PHE A 36 -15.73 -2.67 10.86
C PHE A 36 -16.47 -1.65 9.98
N VAL A 37 -17.80 -1.54 10.13
CA VAL A 37 -18.61 -0.57 9.39
C VAL A 37 -18.24 0.86 9.76
N ALA A 38 -18.05 1.16 11.04
CA ALA A 38 -17.64 2.49 11.49
C ALA A 38 -16.28 2.90 10.89
N LEU A 39 -15.29 1.99 10.90
CA LEU A 39 -13.98 2.27 10.31
C LEU A 39 -14.09 2.48 8.80
N ALA A 40 -14.88 1.66 8.10
CA ALA A 40 -15.10 1.82 6.66
C ALA A 40 -15.71 3.19 6.32
N ILE A 41 -16.75 3.63 7.05
CA ILE A 41 -17.39 4.94 6.86
C ILE A 41 -16.40 6.07 7.15
N VAL A 42 -15.64 5.98 8.25
CA VAL A 42 -14.65 7.02 8.59
C VAL A 42 -13.57 7.13 7.53
N CYS A 43 -13.10 6.00 6.99
CA CYS A 43 -12.13 5.97 5.92
C CYS A 43 -12.66 6.59 4.62
N ASP A 44 -13.88 6.22 4.21
CA ASP A 44 -14.45 6.64 2.92
C ASP A 44 -15.02 8.07 2.95
N GLU A 45 -15.76 8.44 3.99
CA GLU A 45 -16.45 9.74 4.05
C GLU A 45 -15.58 10.89 4.59
N PHE A 46 -14.58 10.60 5.41
CA PHE A 46 -13.77 11.65 6.06
C PHE A 46 -12.31 11.61 5.65
N PHE A 47 -11.70 10.43 5.67
CA PHE A 47 -10.26 10.31 5.51
C PHE A 47 -9.81 10.48 4.05
N VAL A 48 -10.43 9.78 3.08
CA VAL A 48 -10.10 9.92 1.65
C VAL A 48 -10.33 11.36 1.15
N PRO A 49 -11.49 12.02 1.41
CA PRO A 49 -11.71 13.40 0.99
C PRO A 49 -10.72 14.40 1.61
N SER A 50 -10.27 14.14 2.85
CA SER A 50 -9.26 14.99 3.48
C SER A 50 -7.92 14.90 2.76
N LEU A 51 -7.53 13.71 2.29
CA LEU A 51 -6.32 13.55 1.48
C LEU A 51 -6.45 14.27 0.12
N ASP A 52 -7.60 14.15 -0.54
CA ASP A 52 -7.86 14.83 -1.81
C ASP A 52 -7.71 16.35 -1.70
N VAL A 53 -8.26 16.96 -0.64
CA VAL A 53 -8.10 18.41 -0.39
C VAL A 53 -6.63 18.77 -0.16
N ILE A 54 -5.87 17.95 0.57
CA ILE A 54 -4.43 18.21 0.78
C ILE A 54 -3.67 18.14 -0.54
N ILE A 55 -3.94 17.12 -1.36
CA ILE A 55 -3.33 16.93 -2.68
C ILE A 55 -3.61 18.13 -3.59
N GLU A 56 -4.87 18.58 -3.65
CA GLU A 56 -5.30 19.73 -4.45
C GLU A 56 -4.61 21.02 -4.00
N LYS A 57 -4.54 21.26 -2.68
CA LYS A 57 -3.87 22.45 -2.13
C LYS A 57 -2.36 22.46 -2.34
N LEU A 58 -1.73 21.28 -2.34
CA LEU A 58 -0.29 21.14 -2.59
C LEU A 58 0.06 21.11 -4.08
N GLY A 59 -0.93 21.02 -4.98
CA GLY A 59 -0.73 20.99 -6.44
C GLY A 59 0.10 19.79 -6.89
N ILE A 60 -0.07 18.65 -6.22
CA ILE A 60 0.67 17.42 -6.53
C ILE A 60 0.02 16.75 -7.74
N ALA A 61 0.83 16.23 -8.67
CA ALA A 61 0.32 15.50 -9.82
C ALA A 61 -0.38 14.20 -9.39
N ASP A 62 -1.47 13.84 -10.06
CA ASP A 62 -2.32 12.69 -9.71
C ASP A 62 -1.56 11.36 -9.61
N ASP A 63 -0.54 11.17 -10.45
CA ASP A 63 0.30 9.96 -10.46
C ASP A 63 1.23 9.87 -9.24
N VAL A 64 1.65 11.01 -8.69
CA VAL A 64 2.43 11.09 -7.44
C VAL A 64 1.50 11.00 -6.24
N ALA A 65 0.36 11.67 -6.28
CA ALA A 65 -0.64 11.69 -5.23
C ALA A 65 -1.20 10.28 -4.95
N GLY A 66 -1.55 9.55 -6.02
CA GLY A 66 -1.97 8.16 -5.95
C GLY A 66 -0.92 7.25 -5.31
N ALA A 67 0.34 7.37 -5.77
CA ALA A 67 1.44 6.52 -5.32
C ALA A 67 1.99 6.85 -3.92
N THR A 68 1.59 7.98 -3.32
CA THR A 68 2.11 8.45 -2.02
C THR A 68 0.99 8.65 -1.01
N PHE A 69 0.24 9.74 -1.10
CA PHE A 69 -0.77 10.13 -0.11
C PHE A 69 -1.95 9.17 -0.07
N MET A 70 -2.50 8.81 -1.24
CA MET A 70 -3.64 7.89 -1.31
C MET A 70 -3.26 6.48 -0.84
N ALA A 71 -2.09 5.98 -1.30
CA ALA A 71 -1.56 4.68 -0.88
C ALA A 71 -1.22 4.64 0.62
N ALA A 72 -0.49 5.64 1.13
CA ALA A 72 -0.17 5.74 2.56
C ALA A 72 -1.43 5.85 3.40
N GLY A 73 -2.44 6.55 2.89
CA GLY A 73 -3.74 6.66 3.52
C GLY A 73 -4.44 5.32 3.69
N GLY A 74 -4.59 4.56 2.60
CA GLY A 74 -5.26 3.26 2.64
C GLY A 74 -4.58 2.26 3.57
N SER A 75 -3.25 2.28 3.66
CA SER A 75 -2.47 1.38 4.52
C SER A 75 -2.29 1.89 5.97
N ALA A 76 -2.70 3.11 6.29
CA ALA A 76 -2.51 3.66 7.64
C ALA A 76 -3.24 2.85 8.72
N PRO A 77 -4.53 2.45 8.56
CA PRO A 77 -5.21 1.62 9.55
C PRO A 77 -4.50 0.28 9.79
N GLU A 78 -4.05 -0.39 8.71
CA GLU A 78 -3.32 -1.66 8.80
C GLU A 78 -1.97 -1.51 9.51
N LEU A 79 -1.27 -0.40 9.27
CA LEU A 79 -0.03 -0.08 9.97
C LEU A 79 -0.28 0.09 11.46
N PHE A 80 -1.31 0.83 11.86
CA PHE A 80 -1.65 1.04 13.26
C PHE A 80 -2.06 -0.26 13.96
N THR A 81 -2.89 -1.09 13.32
CA THR A 81 -3.26 -2.40 13.91
C THR A 81 -2.06 -3.32 14.04
N SER A 82 -1.14 -3.32 13.07
CA SER A 82 0.11 -4.11 13.13
C SER A 82 1.03 -3.63 14.25
N VAL A 83 1.19 -2.31 14.41
CA VAL A 83 1.98 -1.71 15.50
C VAL A 83 1.37 -2.06 16.86
N ILE A 84 0.05 -1.91 17.03
CA ILE A 84 -0.64 -2.27 18.28
C ILE A 84 -0.49 -3.76 18.55
N GLY A 85 -0.62 -4.63 17.54
CA GLY A 85 -0.39 -6.07 17.69
C GLY A 85 1.01 -6.39 18.22
N VAL A 86 2.05 -5.85 17.59
CA VAL A 86 3.43 -6.08 18.03
C VAL A 86 3.67 -5.61 19.46
N PHE A 87 3.15 -4.44 19.85
CA PHE A 87 3.39 -3.88 21.20
C PHE A 87 2.48 -4.45 22.30
N VAL A 88 1.28 -4.95 21.95
CA VAL A 88 0.27 -5.40 22.94
C VAL A 88 0.17 -6.91 23.01
N SER A 89 0.20 -7.62 21.88
CA SER A 89 0.07 -9.08 21.85
C SER A 89 1.42 -9.82 21.84
N PHE A 90 2.54 -9.11 21.68
CA PHE A 90 3.89 -9.70 21.62
C PHE A 90 3.98 -10.89 20.64
N ASP A 91 3.20 -10.85 19.56
CA ASP A 91 3.12 -11.94 18.61
C ASP A 91 4.31 -11.95 17.64
N ASP A 92 5.03 -13.06 17.57
CA ASP A 92 6.01 -13.37 16.51
C ASP A 92 5.36 -13.58 15.12
N VAL A 93 4.02 -13.57 15.05
CA VAL A 93 3.21 -13.75 13.83
C VAL A 93 3.12 -12.47 12.97
N GLY A 94 3.63 -11.34 13.45
CA GLY A 94 3.44 -10.03 12.80
C GLY A 94 3.94 -9.94 11.35
N ILE A 95 5.10 -10.54 11.02
CA ILE A 95 5.70 -10.44 9.67
C ILE A 95 4.85 -11.17 8.63
N GLY A 96 4.35 -12.36 8.96
CA GLY A 96 3.51 -13.15 8.06
C GLY A 96 2.21 -12.43 7.71
N THR A 97 1.61 -11.72 8.67
CA THR A 97 0.43 -10.88 8.45
C THR A 97 0.74 -9.69 7.54
N ILE A 98 1.89 -9.02 7.73
CA ILE A 98 2.28 -7.87 6.90
C ILE A 98 2.51 -8.29 5.44
N VAL A 99 3.30 -9.35 5.22
CA VAL A 99 3.57 -9.86 3.87
C VAL A 99 2.29 -10.40 3.23
N GLY A 100 1.46 -11.12 4.00
CA GLY A 100 0.17 -11.62 3.56
C GLY A 100 -0.79 -10.51 3.12
N SER A 101 -0.89 -9.42 3.89
CA SER A 101 -1.72 -8.26 3.53
C SER A 101 -1.23 -7.60 2.25
N ALA A 102 0.10 -7.43 2.08
CA ALA A 102 0.66 -6.83 0.88
C ALA A 102 0.34 -7.67 -0.38
N VAL A 103 0.47 -8.99 -0.31
CA VAL A 103 0.11 -9.91 -1.40
C VAL A 103 -1.39 -9.88 -1.67
N PHE A 104 -2.21 -9.87 -0.62
CA PHE A 104 -3.67 -9.76 -0.74
C PHE A 104 -4.09 -8.45 -1.43
N ASN A 105 -3.52 -7.31 -1.04
CA ASN A 105 -3.84 -6.02 -1.64
C ASN A 105 -3.45 -5.96 -3.13
N ILE A 106 -2.32 -6.54 -3.53
CA ILE A 106 -1.91 -6.55 -4.95
C ILE A 106 -2.75 -7.51 -5.78
N LEU A 107 -3.08 -8.69 -5.27
CA LEU A 107 -3.80 -9.70 -6.05
C LEU A 107 -5.32 -9.48 -6.00
N PHE A 108 -5.87 -9.39 -4.79
CA PHE A 108 -7.31 -9.35 -4.58
C PHE A 108 -7.88 -7.97 -4.86
N VAL A 109 -7.34 -6.90 -4.27
CA VAL A 109 -7.92 -5.55 -4.45
C VAL A 109 -7.79 -5.09 -5.89
N ILE A 110 -6.61 -5.20 -6.51
CA ILE A 110 -6.42 -4.84 -7.93
C ILE A 110 -7.29 -5.74 -8.84
N GLY A 111 -7.36 -7.04 -8.55
CA GLY A 111 -8.20 -7.98 -9.31
C GLY A 111 -9.68 -7.62 -9.24
N MET A 112 -10.18 -7.26 -8.06
CA MET A 112 -11.55 -6.81 -7.85
C MET A 112 -11.81 -5.46 -8.55
N CYS A 113 -10.88 -4.49 -8.45
CA CYS A 113 -10.98 -3.23 -9.20
C CYS A 113 -11.06 -3.47 -10.71
N ALA A 114 -10.29 -4.41 -11.25
CA ALA A 114 -10.34 -4.77 -12.66
C ALA A 114 -11.65 -5.46 -13.06
N LEU A 115 -12.19 -6.36 -12.22
CA LEU A 115 -13.45 -7.08 -12.49
C LEU A 115 -14.68 -6.18 -12.39
N PHE A 116 -14.72 -5.28 -11.42
CA PHE A 116 -15.87 -4.40 -11.16
C PHE A 116 -15.77 -3.05 -11.88
N SER A 117 -14.67 -2.75 -12.57
CA SER A 117 -14.57 -1.54 -13.37
C SER A 117 -15.53 -1.58 -14.56
N LYS A 118 -16.39 -0.56 -14.64
CA LYS A 118 -17.29 -0.34 -15.78
C LYS A 118 -16.64 0.49 -16.89
N THR A 119 -15.40 0.94 -16.69
CA THR A 119 -14.68 1.85 -17.58
C THR A 119 -13.30 1.31 -17.95
N ILE A 120 -12.75 1.80 -19.05
CA ILE A 120 -11.39 1.45 -19.48
C ILE A 120 -10.40 2.14 -18.54
N LEU A 121 -9.60 1.35 -17.81
CA LEU A 121 -8.49 1.87 -17.00
C LEU A 121 -7.28 2.13 -17.91
N THR A 122 -6.99 3.40 -18.16
CA THR A 122 -5.81 3.81 -18.93
C THR A 122 -4.62 3.97 -17.99
N LEU A 123 -3.77 2.93 -17.89
CA LEU A 123 -2.53 3.02 -17.12
C LEU A 123 -1.39 3.59 -17.97
N THR A 124 -0.72 4.60 -17.44
CA THR A 124 0.50 5.14 -18.04
C THR A 124 1.67 4.21 -17.73
N TRP A 125 2.45 3.87 -18.76
CA TRP A 125 3.53 2.89 -18.64
C TRP A 125 4.64 3.34 -17.67
N TRP A 126 4.91 4.65 -17.57
CA TRP A 126 6.04 5.18 -16.79
C TRP A 126 5.84 5.05 -15.26
N PRO A 127 4.75 5.57 -14.66
CA PRO A 127 4.46 5.35 -13.24
C PRO A 127 4.37 3.87 -12.87
N LEU A 128 3.70 3.06 -13.70
CA LEU A 128 3.55 1.62 -13.46
C LEU A 128 4.92 0.92 -13.40
N PHE A 129 5.79 1.17 -14.39
CA PHE A 129 7.10 0.55 -14.42
C PHE A 129 7.97 0.98 -13.24
N ARG A 130 7.94 2.27 -12.88
CA ARG A 130 8.63 2.83 -11.70
C ARG A 130 8.17 2.10 -10.43
N ASP A 131 6.87 2.08 -10.17
CA ASP A 131 6.31 1.54 -8.93
C ASP A 131 6.56 0.03 -8.82
N CYS A 132 6.37 -0.72 -9.91
CA CYS A 132 6.70 -2.15 -9.96
C CYS A 132 8.19 -2.42 -9.72
N THR A 133 9.09 -1.57 -10.22
CA THR A 133 10.54 -1.75 -10.04
C THR A 133 10.96 -1.53 -8.60
N PHE A 134 10.49 -0.44 -7.98
CA PHE A 134 10.77 -0.17 -6.57
C PHE A 134 10.17 -1.26 -5.68
N TYR A 135 8.91 -1.64 -5.93
CA TYR A 135 8.26 -2.70 -5.17
C TYR A 135 8.98 -4.04 -5.29
N SER A 136 9.36 -4.45 -6.51
CA SER A 136 10.10 -5.70 -6.73
C SER A 136 11.47 -5.68 -6.06
N THR A 137 12.17 -4.54 -6.09
CA THR A 137 13.47 -4.39 -5.43
C THR A 137 13.33 -4.52 -3.91
N SER A 138 12.36 -3.83 -3.30
CA SER A 138 12.08 -3.93 -1.87
C SER A 138 11.69 -5.35 -1.45
N LEU A 139 10.86 -6.04 -2.26
CA LEU A 139 10.46 -7.41 -2.00
C LEU A 139 11.63 -8.39 -2.09
N LEU A 140 12.52 -8.23 -3.08
CA LEU A 140 13.73 -9.05 -3.19
C LEU A 140 14.67 -8.86 -2.00
N ILE A 141 14.86 -7.62 -1.55
CA ILE A 141 15.68 -7.32 -0.37
C ILE A 141 15.05 -7.95 0.89
N LEU A 142 13.72 -7.82 1.05
CA LEU A 142 13.01 -8.46 2.15
C LEU A 142 13.17 -9.99 2.12
N ILE A 143 13.04 -10.63 0.96
CA ILE A 143 13.24 -12.09 0.81
C ILE A 143 14.67 -12.49 1.17
N CYS A 144 15.67 -11.68 0.81
CA CYS A 144 17.07 -11.92 1.17
C CYS A 144 17.28 -11.84 2.68
N PHE A 145 16.72 -10.83 3.36
CA PHE A 145 16.79 -10.69 4.82
C PHE A 145 15.99 -11.76 5.54
N PHE A 146 14.91 -12.28 4.95
CA PHE A 146 14.12 -13.32 5.59
C PHE A 146 14.79 -14.72 5.56
N ARG A 147 15.95 -14.86 4.91
CA ARG A 147 16.60 -16.17 4.70
C ARG A 147 17.07 -16.85 6.00
N ASP A 148 17.43 -16.05 7.00
CA ASP A 148 17.85 -16.51 8.33
C ASP A 148 16.66 -16.59 9.33
N ASN A 149 15.44 -16.31 8.87
CA ASN A 149 14.19 -16.27 9.66
C ASN A 149 14.21 -15.26 10.82
N LEU A 150 15.14 -14.30 10.84
CA LEU A 150 15.27 -13.31 11.91
C LEU A 150 15.56 -11.94 11.31
N ILE A 151 14.61 -10.99 11.44
CA ILE A 151 14.82 -9.63 10.93
C ILE A 151 15.56 -8.81 12.00
N GLU A 152 16.81 -8.44 11.72
CA GLU A 152 17.57 -7.56 12.61
C GLU A 152 17.12 -6.09 12.47
N TRP A 153 17.33 -5.28 13.52
CA TRP A 153 16.86 -3.89 13.53
C TRP A 153 17.47 -3.03 12.40
N TRP A 154 18.70 -3.33 11.98
CA TRP A 154 19.34 -2.63 10.86
C TRP A 154 18.74 -3.02 9.50
N GLU A 155 18.27 -4.26 9.34
CA GLU A 155 17.57 -4.70 8.11
C GLU A 155 16.23 -3.99 7.97
N ALA A 156 15.48 -3.90 9.07
CA ALA A 156 14.26 -3.10 9.15
C ALA A 156 14.53 -1.62 8.84
N LEU A 157 15.64 -1.06 9.35
CA LEU A 157 16.06 0.31 9.05
C LEU A 157 16.40 0.49 7.57
N ILE A 158 17.07 -0.46 6.93
CA ILE A 158 17.37 -0.42 5.49
C ILE A 158 16.08 -0.41 4.67
N LEU A 159 15.14 -1.30 4.96
CA LEU A 159 13.83 -1.34 4.29
C LEU A 159 13.07 -0.03 4.45
N PHE A 160 13.10 0.55 5.66
CA PHE A 160 12.51 1.86 5.93
C PHE A 160 13.20 2.99 5.14
N LEU A 161 14.54 2.98 5.05
CA LEU A 161 15.30 3.96 4.27
C LEU A 161 15.04 3.86 2.78
N ILE A 162 14.84 2.65 2.23
CA ILE A 162 14.45 2.45 0.83
C ILE A 162 13.08 3.06 0.57
N TYR A 163 12.12 2.86 1.47
CA TYR A 163 10.81 3.52 1.40
C TYR A 163 10.94 5.06 1.45
N ALA A 164 11.71 5.59 2.39
CA ALA A 164 11.96 7.04 2.48
C ALA A 164 12.65 7.60 1.23
N ALA A 165 13.58 6.85 0.63
CA ALA A 165 14.23 7.19 -0.62
C ALA A 165 13.23 7.21 -1.79
N TYR A 166 12.30 6.24 -1.86
CA TYR A 166 11.23 6.22 -2.85
C TYR A 166 10.29 7.44 -2.73
N VAL A 167 9.84 7.75 -1.52
CA VAL A 167 9.00 8.94 -1.26
C VAL A 167 9.75 10.23 -1.60
N SER A 168 11.04 10.30 -1.29
CA SER A 168 11.88 11.45 -1.66
C SER A 168 12.07 11.56 -3.18
N PHE A 169 12.25 10.44 -3.87
CA PHE A 169 12.36 10.38 -5.32
C PHE A 169 11.09 10.87 -6.03
N MET A 170 9.92 10.61 -5.44
CA MET A 170 8.63 11.08 -5.96
C MET A 170 8.54 12.60 -6.08
N LYS A 171 9.23 13.36 -5.23
CA LYS A 171 9.33 14.82 -5.34
C LYS A 171 9.91 15.27 -6.69
N TRP A 172 10.83 14.50 -7.25
CA TRP A 172 11.45 14.78 -8.54
C TRP A 172 10.77 14.06 -9.71
N ASN A 173 9.67 13.34 -9.49
CA ASN A 173 9.02 12.52 -10.50
C ASN A 173 8.73 13.30 -11.80
N GLN A 174 8.23 14.53 -11.69
CA GLN A 174 7.93 15.40 -12.85
C GLN A 174 9.16 15.75 -13.70
N GLN A 175 10.36 15.77 -13.13
CA GLN A 175 11.61 16.00 -13.87
C GLN A 175 12.12 14.70 -14.49
N VAL A 176 12.02 13.59 -13.75
CA VAL A 176 12.44 12.28 -14.22
C VAL A 176 11.55 11.81 -15.38
N GLU A 177 10.23 11.97 -15.29
CA GLU A 177 9.30 11.65 -16.38
C GLU A 177 9.64 12.43 -17.66
N ARG A 178 9.95 13.72 -17.54
CA ARG A 178 10.38 14.55 -18.68
C ARG A 178 11.70 14.06 -19.27
N CYS A 179 12.66 13.67 -18.43
CA CYS A 179 13.95 13.12 -18.87
C CYS A 179 13.76 11.78 -19.61
N VAL A 180 12.97 10.87 -19.05
CA VAL A 180 12.73 9.56 -19.65
C VAL A 180 11.90 9.65 -20.92
N LYS A 181 10.85 10.48 -20.95
CA LYS A 181 10.12 10.74 -22.20
C LYS A 181 11.06 11.30 -23.26
N LYS A 182 11.95 12.23 -22.92
CA LYS A 182 12.98 12.70 -23.87
C LYS A 182 13.89 11.57 -24.35
N PHE A 183 14.34 10.68 -23.47
CA PHE A 183 15.22 9.57 -23.85
C PHE A 183 14.52 8.53 -24.73
N ILE A 184 13.28 8.14 -24.39
CA ILE A 184 12.47 7.16 -25.12
C ILE A 184 11.99 7.73 -26.46
N TYR A 185 11.49 8.97 -26.50
CA TYR A 185 11.02 9.58 -27.75
C TYR A 185 12.15 10.06 -28.66
N LYS A 186 13.36 10.30 -28.13
CA LYS A 186 14.56 10.52 -28.96
C LYS A 186 14.85 9.31 -29.86
N ASN A 187 14.45 8.10 -29.46
CA ASN A 187 14.55 6.89 -30.30
C ASN A 187 13.31 6.61 -31.18
N LYS A 188 12.25 7.43 -31.11
CA LYS A 188 11.01 7.25 -31.90
C LYS A 188 10.83 8.26 -33.05
N VAL A 189 11.87 8.98 -33.44
CA VAL A 189 11.86 9.86 -34.63
C VAL A 189 12.63 9.22 -35.78
N THR A 190 12.03 8.20 -36.42
CA THR A 190 12.09 7.99 -37.88
C THR A 190 11.01 7.00 -38.32
N ARG A 191 9.79 7.49 -38.55
CA ARG A 191 8.99 6.95 -39.65
C ARG A 191 8.45 8.13 -40.43
N VAL A 192 9.30 8.65 -41.31
CA VAL A 192 8.88 9.49 -42.42
C VAL A 192 8.05 8.60 -43.35
N ARG A 193 6.82 9.02 -43.65
CA ARG A 193 6.28 8.83 -45.00
C ARG A 193 5.76 10.17 -45.49
N SER A 194 6.70 10.98 -45.96
CA SER A 194 6.49 11.99 -46.99
C SER A 194 6.11 11.27 -48.27
N THR A 195 4.81 11.20 -48.62
CA THR A 195 4.38 11.11 -50.03
C THR A 195 2.90 11.50 -50.12
N ASP A 196 2.57 12.79 -50.01
CA ASP A 196 1.31 13.36 -50.54
C ASP A 196 1.54 14.81 -51.04
N GLN A 197 2.73 15.06 -51.60
CA GLN A 197 3.00 16.22 -52.44
C GLN A 197 3.87 15.78 -53.62
N LEU A 198 3.20 15.32 -54.67
CA LEU A 198 3.59 15.42 -56.08
C LEU A 198 2.30 15.31 -56.89
N MET A 199 1.76 16.48 -57.24
CA MET A 199 0.59 16.71 -58.09
C MET A 199 0.90 16.24 -59.54
N PRO A 200 -0.08 16.16 -60.47
CA PRO A 200 -0.50 17.39 -61.17
C PRO A 200 -1.96 17.45 -61.67
N ALA A 201 -2.37 18.70 -61.90
CA ALA A 201 -3.46 19.22 -62.76
C ALA A 201 -4.89 18.75 -62.51
#